data_AF-A0A537EQP2-F1
#
_entry.id   AF-A0A537EQP2-F1
#
_cell.length_a   1.000
_cell.length_b   1.000
_cell.length_c   1.000
_cell.angle_alpha   90.00
_cell.angle_beta   90.00
_cell.angle_gamma   90.00
#
_symmetry.space_group_name_H-M   'P 1'
#
loop_
_entity.id
_entity.type
_entity.pdbx_description
1 polymer ?
#
loop_
_entity_poly.entity_id
_entity_poly.type
_entity_poly.pdbx_seq_one_letter_code
_entity_poly.pdbx_strand_id
1 'polypeptide(L)'
;MFSTSQQAPMGNRSTLVTIGKNGELRHLFWPSHNYPQHIHGSLPGILFKVDGKESFSWLTDNPWIRKQRYLPDSTILETVFAHPQGIQVKATDFVLPDRDVLARVYEVTNANAGSLDASLLYYNDFDIAETPVGDACYYDDKTDAIVSYKRNYWFVFG
;
A
#
# COMPACT_ATOMS: atom_id res chain seq x y z
N MET A 1 -5.80 14.91 14.67
CA MET A 1 -7.03 15.25 13.92
C MET A 1 -7.19 14.17 12.85
N PHE A 2 -8.34 13.50 12.73
CA PHE A 2 -8.55 12.52 11.65
C PHE A 2 -8.72 13.26 10.32
N SER A 3 -8.07 12.78 9.26
CA SER A 3 -8.17 13.40 7.93
C SER A 3 -9.56 13.14 7.34
N THR A 4 -10.25 14.18 6.89
CA THR A 4 -11.50 14.09 6.11
C THR A 4 -11.23 14.07 4.60
N SER A 5 -9.96 14.16 4.19
CA SER A 5 -9.57 14.14 2.78
C SER A 5 -9.85 12.77 2.18
N GLN A 6 -10.36 12.74 0.95
CA GLN A 6 -10.55 11.48 0.20
C GLN A 6 -9.21 10.79 -0.11
N GLN A 7 -8.11 11.55 -0.09
CA GLN A 7 -6.76 11.12 -0.41
C GLN A 7 -5.72 11.82 0.46
N ALA A 8 -4.64 11.13 0.80
CA ALA A 8 -3.54 11.58 1.61
C ALA A 8 -2.26 11.68 0.75
N PRO A 9 -1.90 12.87 0.24
CA PRO A 9 -0.68 13.06 -0.55
C PRO A 9 0.58 13.06 0.32
N MET A 10 1.63 12.42 -0.17
CA MET A 10 2.98 12.46 0.42
C MET A 10 4.03 12.32 -0.68
N GLY A 11 5.22 12.86 -0.47
CA GLY A 11 6.24 12.88 -1.51
C GLY A 11 7.54 13.52 -1.06
N ASN A 12 8.50 13.53 -1.99
CA ASN A 12 9.78 14.20 -1.87
C ASN A 12 9.99 15.10 -3.10
N ARG A 13 11.23 15.37 -3.54
CA ARG A 13 11.49 16.23 -4.72
C ARG A 13 11.00 15.65 -6.06
N SER A 14 10.98 14.33 -6.21
CA SER A 14 10.77 13.62 -7.49
C SER A 14 9.53 12.71 -7.48
N THR A 15 9.15 12.23 -6.30
CA THR A 15 8.04 11.30 -6.12
C THR A 15 6.87 12.00 -5.44
N LEU A 16 5.68 11.84 -5.99
CA LEU A 16 4.41 12.14 -5.33
C LEU A 16 3.55 10.90 -5.35
N VAL A 17 3.07 10.48 -4.18
CA VAL A 17 2.09 9.42 -4.05
C VAL A 17 0.87 9.91 -3.30
N THR A 18 -0.26 9.22 -3.50
CA THR A 18 -1.46 9.46 -2.71
C THR A 18 -2.03 8.15 -2.21
N ILE A 19 -2.29 8.07 -0.92
CA ILE A 19 -3.04 6.95 -0.33
C ILE A 19 -4.52 7.35 -0.25
N GLY A 20 -5.41 6.53 -0.80
CA GLY A 20 -6.85 6.75 -0.70
C GLY A 20 -7.35 6.53 0.73
N LYS A 21 -8.55 7.06 1.02
CA LYS A 21 -9.20 6.89 2.33
C LYS A 21 -9.39 5.42 2.76
N ASN A 22 -9.38 4.49 1.80
CA ASN A 22 -9.52 3.06 2.08
C ASN A 22 -8.16 2.36 2.24
N GLY A 23 -7.04 3.08 2.14
CA GLY A 23 -5.68 2.53 2.29
C GLY A 23 -5.03 2.06 0.99
N GLU A 24 -5.71 2.19 -0.15
CA GLU A 24 -5.17 1.89 -1.47
C GLU A 24 -4.15 2.94 -1.93
N LEU A 25 -3.10 2.53 -2.64
CA LEU A 25 -2.23 3.47 -3.34
C LEU A 25 -2.95 3.90 -4.63
N ARG A 26 -3.29 5.18 -4.72
CA ARG A 26 -4.12 5.76 -5.80
C ARG A 26 -3.31 6.36 -6.94
N HIS A 27 -2.23 7.05 -6.59
CA HIS A 27 -1.38 7.71 -7.55
C HIS A 27 0.07 7.50 -7.16
N LEU A 28 0.90 7.34 -8.19
CA LEU A 28 2.36 7.35 -8.12
C LEU A 28 2.84 8.15 -9.32
N PHE A 29 3.29 9.37 -9.06
CA PHE A 29 3.93 10.25 -10.04
C PHE A 29 5.43 10.25 -9.80
N TRP A 30 6.20 9.92 -10.84
CA TRP A 30 7.65 9.88 -10.84
C TRP A 30 8.14 9.97 -12.31
N PRO A 31 9.27 10.64 -12.63
CA PRO A 31 10.25 11.28 -11.75
C PRO A 31 9.92 12.74 -11.40
N SER A 32 8.69 13.18 -11.69
CA SER A 32 8.17 14.48 -11.27
C SER A 32 6.78 14.30 -10.65
N HIS A 33 6.30 15.31 -9.93
CA HIS A 33 4.98 15.29 -9.30
C HIS A 33 3.80 15.41 -10.27
N ASN A 34 4.07 15.73 -11.54
CA ASN A 34 3.05 16.07 -12.51
C ASN A 34 2.84 14.97 -13.55
N TYR A 35 3.93 14.34 -13.98
CA TYR A 35 3.90 13.35 -15.06
C TYR A 35 5.18 12.50 -15.07
N PRO A 36 5.10 11.23 -15.48
CA PRO A 36 3.86 10.46 -15.67
C PRO A 36 3.31 9.84 -14.37
N GLN A 37 2.04 9.41 -14.42
CA GLN A 37 1.45 8.49 -13.44
C GLN A 37 1.74 7.03 -13.83
N HIS A 38 1.85 6.14 -12.84
CA HIS A 38 2.22 4.74 -13.08
C HIS A 38 1.26 3.65 -12.57
N ILE A 39 0.33 3.94 -11.67
CA ILE A 39 -0.45 2.91 -10.95
C ILE A 39 -1.88 2.84 -11.49
N HIS A 40 -2.32 1.65 -11.91
CA HIS A 40 -3.73 1.40 -12.17
C HIS A 40 -4.48 1.10 -10.85
N GLY A 41 -3.93 0.17 -10.05
CA GLY A 41 -4.49 -0.23 -8.77
C GLY A 41 -3.45 -0.89 -7.87
N SER A 42 -3.42 -0.53 -6.59
CA SER A 42 -2.46 -1.10 -5.65
C SER A 42 -3.07 -1.20 -4.26
N LEU A 43 -3.25 -2.44 -3.79
CA LEU A 43 -4.18 -2.80 -2.71
C LEU A 43 -3.53 -3.77 -1.72
N PRO A 44 -3.57 -3.47 -0.40
CA PRO A 44 -3.23 -4.46 0.61
C PRO A 44 -4.42 -5.37 0.93
N GLY A 45 -4.14 -6.66 1.08
CA GLY A 45 -5.06 -7.69 1.50
C GLY A 45 -4.43 -8.61 2.55
N ILE A 46 -5.25 -9.41 3.19
CA ILE A 46 -4.80 -10.35 4.22
C ILE A 46 -5.54 -11.68 4.06
N LEU A 47 -4.75 -12.76 4.02
CA LEU A 47 -5.24 -14.12 4.20
C LEU A 47 -5.08 -14.47 5.68
N PHE A 48 -6.13 -14.93 6.33
CA PHE A 48 -6.09 -15.23 7.75
C PHE A 48 -6.99 -16.40 8.12
N LYS A 49 -6.69 -17.03 9.26
CA LYS A 49 -7.45 -18.15 9.79
C LYS A 49 -8.04 -17.80 11.16
N VAL A 50 -9.37 -17.92 11.28
CA VAL A 50 -10.11 -17.76 12.54
C VAL A 50 -10.94 -19.01 12.75
N ASP A 51 -10.87 -19.60 13.95
CA ASP A 51 -11.59 -20.83 14.32
C ASP A 51 -11.40 -21.99 13.33
N GLY A 52 -10.20 -22.11 12.77
CA GLY A 52 -9.87 -23.17 11.81
C GLY A 52 -10.29 -22.89 10.37
N LYS A 53 -11.04 -21.81 10.10
CA LYS A 53 -11.50 -21.43 8.76
C LYS A 53 -10.61 -20.36 8.16
N GLU A 54 -10.07 -20.64 6.98
CA GLU A 54 -9.30 -19.67 6.20
C GLU A 54 -10.23 -18.69 5.48
N SER A 55 -9.82 -17.43 5.41
CA SER A 55 -10.56 -16.37 4.74
C SER A 55 -9.58 -15.32 4.19
N PHE A 56 -9.94 -14.74 3.05
CA PHE A 56 -9.22 -13.63 2.44
C PHE A 56 -10.07 -12.36 2.47
N SER A 57 -9.44 -11.21 2.69
CA SER A 57 -10.11 -9.93 2.58
C SER A 57 -9.14 -8.83 2.14
N TRP A 58 -9.58 -7.97 1.21
CA TRP A 58 -8.93 -6.69 0.94
C TRP A 58 -9.18 -5.74 2.11
N LEU A 59 -8.13 -5.09 2.61
CA LEU A 59 -8.27 -4.11 3.70
C LEU A 59 -9.12 -2.90 3.27
N THR A 60 -9.21 -2.67 1.95
CA THR A 60 -9.95 -1.58 1.31
C THR A 60 -11.47 -1.78 1.33
N ASP A 61 -11.92 -3.01 1.54
CA ASP A 61 -13.31 -3.41 1.37
C ASP A 61 -14.04 -3.48 2.72
N ASN A 62 -15.37 -3.60 2.68
CA ASN A 62 -16.12 -3.97 3.87
C ASN A 62 -15.81 -5.45 4.21
N PRO A 63 -15.79 -5.83 5.50
CA PRO A 63 -16.31 -5.08 6.66
C PRO A 63 -15.25 -4.29 7.44
N TRP A 64 -14.07 -4.02 6.87
CA TRP A 64 -13.03 -3.28 7.59
C TRP A 64 -13.46 -1.85 7.91
N ILE A 65 -13.31 -1.48 9.18
CA ILE A 65 -13.45 -0.09 9.63
C ILE A 65 -12.08 0.56 9.54
N ARG A 66 -12.00 1.71 8.87
CA ARG A 66 -10.75 2.39 8.56
C ARG A 66 -10.69 3.76 9.21
N LYS A 67 -9.54 4.10 9.78
CA LYS A 67 -9.25 5.43 10.32
C LYS A 67 -7.86 5.87 9.88
N GLN A 68 -7.77 7.09 9.35
CA GLN A 68 -6.53 7.67 8.86
C GLN A 68 -6.17 8.96 9.59
N ARG A 69 -4.88 9.11 9.89
CA ARG A 69 -4.31 10.35 10.43
C ARG A 69 -2.86 10.50 9.98
N TYR A 70 -2.44 11.75 9.76
CA TYR A 70 -1.02 12.05 9.72
C TYR A 70 -0.45 12.03 11.14
N LEU A 71 0.78 11.55 11.29
CA LEU A 71 1.52 11.74 12.54
C LEU A 71 1.87 13.23 12.71
N PRO A 72 1.88 13.76 13.95
CA PRO A 72 2.20 15.17 14.20
C PRO A 72 3.50 15.60 13.52
N ASP A 73 3.48 16.78 12.91
CA ASP A 73 4.63 17.44 12.28
C ASP A 73 5.36 16.58 11.23
N SER A 74 4.64 15.71 10.52
CA SER A 74 5.20 14.84 9.49
C SER A 74 4.24 14.59 8.32
N THR A 75 4.78 14.10 7.20
CA THR A 75 4.01 13.58 6.05
C THR A 75 3.71 12.08 6.18
N ILE A 76 4.02 11.47 7.33
CA ILE A 76 3.80 10.05 7.58
C ILE A 76 2.32 9.82 7.86
N LEU A 77 1.70 8.92 7.09
CA LEU A 77 0.30 8.55 7.25
C LEU A 77 0.17 7.25 8.03
N GLU A 78 -0.69 7.24 9.03
CA GLU A 78 -1.12 6.03 9.72
C GLU A 78 -2.55 5.69 9.29
N THR A 79 -2.75 4.48 8.77
CA THR A 79 -4.08 3.91 8.52
C THR A 79 -4.30 2.72 9.45
N VAL A 80 -5.32 2.79 10.30
CA VAL A 80 -5.76 1.67 11.14
C VAL A 80 -6.97 1.01 10.50
N PHE A 81 -6.89 -0.31 10.30
CA PHE A 81 -7.93 -1.18 9.79
C PHE A 81 -8.38 -2.11 10.92
N ALA A 82 -9.67 -2.16 11.21
CA ALA A 82 -10.26 -3.06 12.20
C ALA A 82 -11.30 -3.97 11.56
N HIS A 83 -11.13 -5.29 11.71
CA HIS A 83 -12.06 -6.31 11.24
C HIS A 83 -12.96 -6.79 12.40
N PRO A 84 -14.25 -7.10 12.16
CA PRO A 84 -15.15 -7.62 13.20
C PRO A 84 -14.69 -8.92 13.86
N GLN A 85 -13.84 -9.71 13.19
CA GLN A 85 -13.27 -10.94 13.75
C GLN A 85 -12.04 -10.68 14.65
N GLY A 86 -11.87 -9.47 15.17
CA GLY A 86 -10.79 -9.14 16.13
C GLY A 86 -9.40 -9.00 15.51
N ILE A 87 -9.31 -8.83 14.19
CA ILE A 87 -8.03 -8.58 13.50
C ILE A 87 -7.86 -7.08 13.32
N GLN A 88 -6.70 -6.56 13.68
CA GLN A 88 -6.31 -5.18 13.43
C GLN A 88 -5.06 -5.14 12.55
N VAL A 89 -5.06 -4.25 11.56
CA VAL A 89 -3.86 -3.95 10.77
C VAL A 89 -3.58 -2.47 10.90
N LYS A 90 -2.33 -2.11 11.13
CA LYS A 90 -1.87 -0.72 11.10
C LYS A 90 -0.88 -0.59 9.95
N ALA A 91 -1.20 0.26 8.97
CA ALA A 91 -0.29 0.65 7.92
C ALA A 91 0.35 2.00 8.27
N THR A 92 1.67 2.08 8.14
CA THR A 92 2.45 3.33 8.23
C THR A 92 3.08 3.60 6.87
N ASP A 93 2.60 4.64 6.18
CA ASP A 93 2.99 4.98 4.82
C ASP A 93 3.84 6.27 4.82
N PHE A 94 4.98 6.25 4.15
CA PHE A 94 5.84 7.43 3.97
C PHE A 94 6.76 7.33 2.76
N VAL A 95 7.09 8.47 2.16
CA VAL A 95 8.11 8.57 1.11
C VAL A 95 9.42 9.02 1.73
N LEU A 96 10.53 8.36 1.40
CA LEU A 96 11.85 8.77 1.88
C LEU A 96 12.22 10.17 1.33
N PRO A 97 12.78 11.06 2.16
CA PRO A 97 13.05 12.44 1.76
C PRO A 97 14.16 12.56 0.70
N ASP A 98 15.11 11.63 0.70
CA ASP A 98 16.33 11.63 -0.11
C ASP A 98 16.36 10.53 -1.20
N ARG A 99 15.32 9.69 -1.27
CA ARG A 99 15.25 8.54 -2.20
C ARG A 99 13.86 8.39 -2.77
N ASP A 100 13.77 7.92 -4.01
CA ASP A 100 12.50 7.63 -4.70
C ASP A 100 11.87 6.32 -4.22
N VAL A 101 11.58 6.25 -2.92
CA VAL A 101 11.09 5.05 -2.24
C VAL A 101 9.83 5.40 -1.44
N LEU A 102 8.74 4.69 -1.72
CA LEU A 102 7.57 4.61 -0.85
C LEU A 102 7.75 3.41 0.08
N ALA A 103 7.81 3.66 1.38
CA ALA A 103 7.75 2.62 2.39
C ALA A 103 6.32 2.48 2.91
N ARG A 104 5.81 1.25 2.95
CA ARG A 104 4.52 0.89 3.52
C ARG A 104 4.73 -0.22 4.54
N VAL A 105 4.62 0.09 5.83
CA VAL A 105 4.87 -0.87 6.92
C VAL A 105 3.53 -1.36 7.47
N TYR A 106 3.29 -2.66 7.42
CA TYR A 106 2.06 -3.29 7.89
C TYR A 106 2.31 -4.09 9.17
N GLU A 107 1.66 -3.67 10.26
CA GLU A 107 1.68 -4.37 11.54
C GLU A 107 0.32 -5.04 11.77
N VAL A 108 0.30 -6.38 11.86
CA VAL A 108 -0.91 -7.16 12.09
C VAL A 108 -1.00 -7.53 13.57
N THR A 109 -2.13 -7.23 14.20
CA THR A 109 -2.41 -7.52 15.61
C THR A 109 -3.67 -8.37 15.71
N ASN A 110 -3.60 -9.43 16.52
CA ASN A 110 -4.75 -10.24 16.89
C ASN A 110 -5.27 -9.80 18.26
N ALA A 111 -6.53 -9.35 18.32
CA ALA A 111 -7.18 -8.97 19.57
C ALA A 111 -7.92 -10.13 20.25
N ASN A 112 -7.96 -11.32 19.63
CA ASN A 112 -8.59 -12.50 20.20
C ASN A 112 -7.61 -13.30 21.07
N ALA A 113 -8.16 -14.16 21.94
CA ALA A 113 -7.36 -15.02 22.81
C ALA A 113 -6.63 -16.16 22.08
N GLY A 114 -7.11 -16.59 20.91
CA GLY A 114 -6.48 -17.66 20.10
C GLY A 114 -5.27 -17.18 19.30
N SER A 115 -4.52 -18.10 18.70
CA SER A 115 -3.45 -17.75 17.74
C SER A 115 -4.05 -17.26 16.41
N LEU A 116 -3.43 -16.25 15.80
CA LEU A 116 -3.74 -15.81 14.43
C LEU A 116 -2.68 -16.36 13.48
N ASP A 117 -3.11 -17.16 12.52
CA ASP A 117 -2.33 -17.50 11.34
C ASP A 117 -2.76 -16.53 10.24
N ALA A 118 -1.82 -15.69 9.77
CA ALA A 118 -2.10 -14.66 8.79
C ALA A 118 -0.90 -14.39 7.87
N SER A 119 -1.21 -14.11 6.61
CA SER A 119 -0.27 -13.68 5.58
C SER A 119 -0.77 -12.40 4.93
N LEU A 120 0.12 -11.41 4.80
CA LEU A 120 -0.16 -10.20 4.04
C LEU A 120 -0.03 -10.51 2.55
N LEU A 121 -1.00 -10.08 1.76
CA LEU A 121 -0.92 -10.07 0.31
C LEU A 121 -0.94 -8.63 -0.17
N TYR A 122 -0.11 -8.29 -1.14
CA TYR A 122 -0.07 -6.95 -1.70
C TYR A 122 -0.21 -7.03 -3.22
N TYR A 123 -1.30 -6.47 -3.74
CA TYR A 123 -1.62 -6.44 -5.15
C TYR A 123 -1.07 -5.15 -5.77
N ASN A 124 -0.41 -5.28 -6.91
CA ASN A 124 0.02 -4.16 -7.73
C ASN A 124 -0.33 -4.38 -9.19
N ASP A 125 -0.94 -3.36 -9.76
CA ASP A 125 -1.32 -3.27 -11.15
C ASP A 125 -0.89 -1.90 -11.67
N PHE A 126 -0.09 -1.91 -12.72
CA PHE A 126 0.55 -0.74 -13.27
C PHE A 126 -0.05 -0.40 -14.63
N ASP A 127 -0.18 0.91 -14.86
CA ASP A 127 -0.24 1.50 -16.18
C ASP A 127 1.03 2.36 -16.34
N ILE A 128 2.21 1.73 -16.47
CA ILE A 128 3.48 2.47 -16.44
C ILE A 128 3.48 3.53 -17.56
N ALA A 129 3.68 4.78 -17.15
CA ALA A 129 3.64 5.93 -18.04
C ALA A 129 2.26 6.13 -18.70
N GLU A 130 1.19 5.96 -17.90
CA GLU A 130 -0.22 6.17 -18.28
C GLU A 130 -0.70 5.32 -19.46
N THR A 131 -0.12 4.12 -19.63
CA THR A 131 -0.44 3.26 -20.78
C THR A 131 -0.64 1.80 -20.34
N PRO A 132 -1.80 1.18 -20.63
CA PRO A 132 -2.18 -0.13 -20.08
C PRO A 132 -1.56 -1.33 -20.81
N VAL A 133 -0.60 -1.09 -21.70
CA VAL A 133 0.00 -2.12 -22.56
C VAL A 133 1.50 -1.96 -22.66
N GLY A 134 2.21 -3.09 -22.75
CA GLY A 134 3.66 -3.12 -22.93
C GLY A 134 4.48 -2.99 -21.65
N ASP A 135 3.82 -3.12 -20.49
CA ASP A 135 4.47 -3.31 -19.20
C ASP A 135 4.93 -4.77 -19.10
N ALA A 136 6.09 -4.99 -18.48
CA ALA A 136 6.60 -6.33 -18.22
C ALA A 136 7.03 -6.43 -16.75
N CYS A 137 6.95 -7.64 -16.19
CA CYS A 137 7.45 -7.91 -14.85
C CYS A 137 8.25 -9.21 -14.81
N TYR A 138 9.16 -9.28 -13.84
CA TYR A 138 9.89 -10.49 -13.48
C TYR A 138 10.19 -10.51 -11.98
N TYR A 139 10.52 -11.69 -11.47
CA TYR A 139 11.04 -11.88 -10.12
C TYR A 139 12.56 -11.93 -10.17
N ASP A 140 13.23 -11.09 -9.38
CA ASP A 140 14.68 -11.11 -9.16
C ASP A 140 14.99 -11.86 -7.87
N ASP A 141 15.57 -13.05 -8.00
CA ASP A 141 15.90 -13.94 -6.89
C ASP A 141 17.05 -13.42 -6.01
N LYS A 142 17.90 -12.54 -6.55
CA LYS A 142 19.05 -11.99 -5.80
C LYS A 142 18.62 -10.97 -4.76
N THR A 143 17.60 -10.19 -5.08
CA THR A 143 17.05 -9.16 -4.19
C THR A 143 15.73 -9.56 -3.57
N ASP A 144 15.22 -10.77 -3.87
CA ASP A 144 13.90 -11.27 -3.48
C ASP A 144 12.79 -10.26 -3.79
N ALA A 145 12.77 -9.75 -5.03
CA ALA A 145 11.92 -8.64 -5.41
C ALA A 145 11.17 -8.88 -6.72
N ILE A 146 10.00 -8.28 -6.85
CA ILE A 146 9.28 -8.18 -8.11
C ILE A 146 9.65 -6.86 -8.78
N VAL A 147 10.10 -6.95 -10.03
CA VAL A 147 10.48 -5.79 -10.84
C VAL A 147 9.47 -5.62 -11.96
N SER A 148 8.77 -4.48 -11.96
CA SER A 148 7.90 -4.05 -13.05
C SER A 148 8.57 -2.94 -13.83
N TYR A 149 8.61 -3.03 -15.16
CA TYR A 149 9.35 -2.07 -15.97
C TYR A 149 8.73 -1.81 -17.34
N LYS A 150 9.08 -0.64 -17.87
CA LYS A 150 8.78 -0.22 -19.24
C LYS A 150 9.77 0.85 -19.69
N ARG A 151 10.53 0.53 -20.74
CA ARG A 151 11.57 1.42 -21.28
C ARG A 151 12.54 1.85 -20.15
N ASN A 152 12.48 3.13 -19.77
CA ASN A 152 13.32 3.76 -18.76
C ASN A 152 12.65 3.88 -17.37
N TYR A 153 11.44 3.35 -17.19
CA TYR A 153 10.75 3.32 -15.90
C TYR A 153 10.87 1.93 -15.28
N TRP A 154 11.28 1.88 -14.01
CA TRP A 154 11.53 0.66 -13.26
C TRP A 154 10.99 0.83 -11.85
N PHE A 155 10.18 -0.14 -11.41
CA PHE A 155 9.60 -0.19 -10.07
C PHE A 155 9.95 -1.53 -9.44
N VAL A 156 10.46 -1.50 -8.23
CA VAL A 156 10.89 -2.67 -7.48
C VAL A 156 10.04 -2.79 -6.21
N PHE A 157 9.51 -3.98 -5.96
CA PHE A 157 8.77 -4.35 -4.76
C PHE A 157 9.48 -5.48 -4.05
N GLY A 158 9.86 -5.26 -2.79
CA GLY A 158 10.54 -6.21 -1.91
C GLY A 158 10.74 -5.61 -0.53
#